data_AF-A0A1G7B0U6-F1
#
_entry.id   AF-A0A1G7B0U6-F1
#
_cell.length_a   1.000
_cell.length_b   1.000
_cell.length_c   1.000
_cell.angle_alpha   90.00
_cell.angle_beta   90.00
_cell.angle_gamma   90.00
#
_symmetry.space_group_name_H-M   'P 1'
#
loop_
_entity.id
_entity.type
_entity.pdbx_description
1 polymer ?
#
loop_
_entity_poly.entity_id
_entity_poly.type
_entity_poly.pdbx_seq_one_letter_code
_entity_poly.pdbx_strand_id
1 'polypeptide(L)'
;MSKFDDMIKDELAKEAKGIDELLTSEGGLPDMVAAAFKGSMRRWVWLIGGVTLLVTAVMLWCGYNFFTADAANQTFWGFCTLISVAAQVALKQWSWMEMNRASMMREIKRLELAVAALARKVG
;
A
#
# COMPACT_ATOMS: atom_id res chain seq x y z
N MET A 1 -20.31 19.28 -41.72
CA MET A 1 -19.75 18.64 -40.51
C MET A 1 -19.35 17.23 -40.92
N SER A 2 -18.05 16.91 -40.92
CA SER A 2 -17.55 15.71 -41.62
C SER A 2 -17.71 14.47 -40.75
N LYS A 3 -18.17 13.35 -41.34
CA LYS A 3 -18.25 12.03 -40.68
C LYS A 3 -16.96 11.60 -39.96
N PHE A 4 -15.81 12.14 -40.42
CA PHE A 4 -14.51 11.91 -39.79
C PHE A 4 -14.41 12.54 -38.40
N ASP A 5 -14.98 13.73 -38.20
CA ASP A 5 -14.96 14.41 -36.90
C ASP A 5 -15.83 13.67 -35.87
N ASP A 6 -16.97 13.12 -36.33
CA ASP A 6 -17.85 12.30 -35.49
C ASP A 6 -17.22 10.96 -35.13
N MET A 7 -16.52 10.30 -36.06
CA MET A 7 -15.75 9.07 -35.77
C MET A 7 -14.61 9.31 -34.79
N ILE A 8 -13.88 10.42 -34.90
CA ILE A 8 -12.81 10.76 -33.95
C ILE A 8 -13.39 11.00 -32.56
N LYS A 9 -14.52 11.71 -32.45
CA LYS A 9 -15.20 11.94 -31.17
C LYS A 9 -15.71 10.64 -30.54
N ASP A 10 -16.26 9.73 -31.34
CA ASP A 10 -16.81 8.46 -30.84
C ASP A 10 -15.69 7.51 -30.38
N GLU A 11 -14.56 7.49 -31.10
CA GLU A 11 -13.37 6.73 -30.71
C GLU A 11 -12.71 7.31 -29.45
N LEU A 12 -12.58 8.64 -29.35
CA LEU A 12 -12.10 9.32 -28.14
C LEU A 12 -13.04 9.08 -26.95
N ALA A 13 -14.36 9.09 -27.16
CA ALA A 13 -15.34 8.84 -26.10
C ALA A 13 -15.29 7.38 -25.61
N LYS A 14 -15.02 6.42 -26.51
CA LYS A 14 -14.78 5.02 -26.15
C LYS A 14 -13.48 4.83 -25.37
N GLU A 15 -12.38 5.45 -25.79
CA GLU A 15 -11.10 5.39 -25.07
C GLU A 15 -11.20 6.08 -23.71
N ALA A 16 -11.84 7.25 -23.65
CA ALA A 16 -12.10 7.95 -22.40
C ALA A 16 -12.91 7.07 -21.44
N LYS A 17 -13.95 6.38 -21.93
CA LYS A 17 -14.71 5.41 -21.13
C LYS A 17 -13.89 4.20 -20.68
N GLY A 18 -13.01 3.66 -21.51
CA GLY A 18 -12.13 2.56 -21.12
C GLY A 18 -11.09 2.97 -20.06
N ILE A 19 -10.60 4.22 -20.14
CA ILE A 19 -9.74 4.82 -19.12
C ILE A 19 -10.54 5.13 -17.85
N ASP A 20 -11.77 5.62 -17.98
CA ASP A 20 -12.66 5.95 -16.87
C ASP A 20 -13.14 4.69 -16.14
N GLU A 21 -13.42 3.58 -16.83
CA GLU A 21 -13.68 2.27 -16.21
C GLU A 21 -12.45 1.74 -15.45
N LEU A 22 -11.23 1.98 -15.95
CA LEU A 22 -9.97 1.69 -15.25
C LEU A 22 -9.69 2.64 -14.07
N LEU A 23 -10.31 3.82 -14.04
CA LEU A 23 -10.22 4.80 -12.94
C LEU A 23 -11.31 4.53 -11.88
N THR A 24 -12.49 4.10 -12.30
CA THR A 24 -13.63 3.77 -11.43
C THR A 24 -13.38 2.49 -10.62
N SER A 25 -12.41 1.66 -11.03
CA SER A 25 -12.03 0.44 -10.30
C SER A 25 -11.16 0.69 -9.06
N GLU A 26 -10.79 1.93 -8.75
CA GLU A 26 -10.19 2.26 -7.45
C GLU A 26 -11.30 2.73 -6.50
N GLY A 27 -12.01 1.78 -5.89
CA GLY A 27 -12.71 2.09 -4.65
C GLY A 27 -11.71 2.63 -3.62
N GLY A 28 -12.21 3.36 -2.61
CA GLY A 28 -11.40 4.17 -1.71
C GLY A 28 -10.33 3.41 -0.90
N LEU A 29 -9.82 4.04 0.17
CA LEU A 29 -8.83 3.46 1.10
C LEU A 29 -8.98 1.94 1.38
N PRO A 30 -10.20 1.38 1.60
CA PRO A 30 -10.39 -0.05 1.80
C PRO A 30 -10.03 -0.92 0.59
N ASP A 31 -10.30 -0.46 -0.62
CA ASP A 31 -10.01 -1.18 -1.86
C ASP A 31 -8.52 -1.08 -2.22
N MET A 32 -7.86 0.02 -1.87
CA MET A 32 -6.40 0.12 -1.93
C MET A 32 -5.72 -0.89 -1.00
N VAL A 33 -6.24 -1.05 0.22
CA VAL A 33 -5.79 -2.07 1.16
C VAL A 33 -6.10 -3.47 0.59
N ALA A 34 -7.31 -3.72 0.11
CA ALA A 34 -7.70 -5.02 -0.45
C ALA A 34 -6.86 -5.40 -1.69
N ALA A 35 -6.50 -4.43 -2.53
CA ALA A 35 -5.61 -4.62 -3.67
C ALA A 35 -4.18 -4.99 -3.25
N ALA A 36 -3.66 -4.37 -2.18
CA ALA A 36 -2.38 -4.75 -1.58
C ALA A 36 -2.40 -6.21 -1.08
N PHE A 37 -3.54 -6.69 -0.56
CA PHE A 37 -3.74 -8.08 -0.16
C PHE A 37 -3.98 -9.07 -1.32
N LYS A 38 -4.42 -8.61 -2.50
CA LYS A 38 -4.73 -9.47 -3.67
C LYS A 38 -3.61 -9.60 -4.71
N GLY A 39 -2.61 -8.72 -4.71
CA GLY A 39 -1.54 -8.69 -5.71
C GLY A 39 -0.35 -9.66 -5.48
N SER A 40 0.69 -9.54 -6.31
CA SER A 40 1.98 -10.27 -6.17
C SER A 40 2.67 -10.06 -4.81
N MET A 41 2.26 -9.01 -4.09
CA MET A 41 2.70 -8.67 -2.74
C MET A 41 2.01 -9.47 -1.63
N ARG A 42 1.01 -10.32 -1.91
CA ARG A 42 0.22 -11.03 -0.89
C ARG A 42 1.07 -11.82 0.10
N ARG A 43 2.10 -12.53 -0.38
CA ARG A 43 3.03 -13.28 0.48
C ARG A 43 3.81 -12.36 1.41
N TRP A 44 4.22 -11.20 0.89
CA TRP A 44 4.91 -10.17 1.66
C TRP A 44 4.00 -9.58 2.72
N VAL A 45 2.79 -9.17 2.38
CA VAL A 45 1.80 -8.63 3.32
C VAL A 45 1.48 -9.63 4.43
N TRP A 46 1.32 -10.91 4.11
CA TRP A 46 1.13 -11.97 5.11
C TRP A 46 2.35 -12.15 6.01
N LEU A 47 3.57 -12.13 5.46
CA LEU A 47 4.80 -12.19 6.25
C LEU A 47 4.90 -11.00 7.21
N ILE A 48 4.70 -9.78 6.71
CA ILE A 48 4.77 -8.54 7.51
C ILE A 48 3.69 -8.53 8.58
N GLY A 49 2.47 -8.94 8.24
CA GLY A 49 1.37 -9.09 9.19
C GLY A 49 1.72 -10.09 10.30
N GLY A 50 2.29 -11.24 9.92
CA GLY A 50 2.78 -12.24 10.88
C GLY A 50 3.88 -11.71 11.81
N VAL A 51 4.89 -11.04 11.24
CA VAL A 51 5.98 -10.41 12.03
C VAL A 51 5.42 -9.33 12.96
N THR A 52 4.53 -8.49 12.47
CA THR A 52 3.90 -7.43 13.28
C THR A 52 3.12 -8.03 14.44
N LEU A 53 2.37 -9.11 14.22
CA LEU A 53 1.61 -9.79 15.25
C LEU A 53 2.53 -10.45 16.29
N LEU A 54 3.64 -11.05 15.84
CA LEU A 54 4.67 -11.61 16.71
C LEU A 54 5.31 -10.53 17.59
N VAL A 55 5.71 -9.40 16.99
CA VAL A 55 6.27 -8.26 17.74
C VAL A 55 5.24 -7.69 18.72
N THR A 56 3.94 -7.68 18.38
CA THR A 56 2.88 -7.28 19.31
C THR A 56 2.82 -8.22 20.51
N ALA A 57 2.88 -9.53 20.27
CA ALA A 57 2.89 -10.51 21.35
C ALA A 57 4.11 -10.34 22.27
N VAL A 58 5.30 -10.11 21.70
CA VAL A 58 6.52 -9.81 22.45
C VAL A 58 6.38 -8.52 23.25
N MET A 59 5.79 -7.48 22.66
CA MET A 59 5.55 -6.21 23.36
C MET A 59 4.64 -6.40 24.58
N LEU A 60 3.55 -7.15 24.44
CA LEU A 60 2.64 -7.47 25.56
C LEU A 60 3.34 -8.31 26.63
N TRP A 61 4.16 -9.28 26.22
CA TRP A 61 4.94 -10.11 27.14
C TRP A 61 5.97 -9.30 27.93
N CYS A 62 6.76 -8.46 27.25
CA CYS A 62 7.73 -7.58 27.89
C CYS A 62 7.04 -6.57 28.83
N GLY A 63 5.92 -6.01 28.40
CA GLY A 63 5.11 -5.11 29.22
C GLY A 63 4.57 -5.80 30.48
N TYR A 64 4.05 -7.02 30.35
CA TYR A 64 3.60 -7.81 31.51
C TYR A 64 4.76 -8.07 32.49
N ASN A 65 5.90 -8.54 31.99
CA ASN A 65 7.07 -8.80 32.82
C ASN A 65 7.61 -7.53 33.47
N PHE A 66 7.48 -6.36 32.85
CA PHE A 66 7.84 -5.10 33.47
C PHE A 66 7.02 -4.80 34.74
N PHE A 67 5.73 -5.12 34.74
CA PHE A 67 4.86 -4.89 35.91
C PHE A 67 5.02 -5.95 37.00
N THR A 68 5.47 -7.16 36.66
CA THR A 68 5.62 -8.27 37.62
C THR A 68 7.06 -8.55 38.04
N ALA A 69 8.05 -7.91 37.42
CA ALA A 69 9.47 -8.13 37.71
C ALA A 69 9.91 -7.47 39.01
N ASP A 70 10.89 -8.10 39.64
CA ASP A 70 11.59 -7.58 40.80
C ASP A 70 12.41 -6.32 40.44
N ALA A 71 12.70 -5.46 41.43
CA ALA A 71 13.29 -4.13 41.19
C ALA A 71 14.61 -4.18 40.40
N ALA A 72 15.41 -5.22 40.57
CA ALA A 72 16.68 -5.43 39.85
C ALA A 72 16.48 -5.70 38.34
N ASN A 73 15.38 -6.33 37.95
CA ASN A 73 15.09 -6.72 36.57
C ASN A 73 14.08 -5.78 35.88
N GLN A 74 13.42 -4.90 36.65
CA GLN A 74 12.41 -3.97 36.14
C GLN A 74 12.96 -3.05 35.05
N THR A 75 14.17 -2.52 35.20
CA THR A 75 14.82 -1.66 34.19
C THR A 75 15.06 -2.39 32.86
N PHE A 76 15.46 -3.66 32.92
CA PHE A 76 15.69 -4.48 31.74
C PHE A 76 14.39 -4.70 30.95
N TRP A 77 13.33 -5.12 31.62
CA TRP A 77 12.02 -5.32 30.99
C TRP A 77 11.41 -4.01 30.48
N GLY A 78 11.66 -2.89 31.16
CA GLY A 78 11.27 -1.56 30.70
C GLY A 78 11.94 -1.20 29.37
N PHE A 79 13.25 -1.42 29.27
CA PHE A 79 14.01 -1.19 28.03
C PHE A 79 13.55 -2.13 26.89
N CYS A 80 13.34 -3.41 27.17
CA CYS A 80 12.79 -4.36 26.19
C CYS A 80 11.40 -3.92 25.70
N THR A 81 10.55 -3.40 26.60
CA THR A 81 9.24 -2.87 26.24
C THR A 81 9.36 -1.66 25.32
N LEU A 82 10.23 -0.69 25.66
CA LEU A 82 10.48 0.48 24.81
C LEU A 82 10.97 0.10 23.40
N ILE A 83 11.92 -0.83 23.30
CA ILE A 83 12.40 -1.33 21.99
C ILE A 83 11.26 -1.98 21.21
N SER A 84 10.44 -2.81 21.86
CA SER A 84 9.32 -3.48 21.18
C SER A 84 8.28 -2.49 20.66
N VAL A 85 8.01 -1.40 21.40
CA VAL A 85 7.13 -0.31 20.96
C VAL A 85 7.77 0.44 19.78
N ALA A 86 9.06 0.76 19.85
CA ALA A 86 9.76 1.39 18.74
C ALA A 86 9.74 0.52 17.47
N ALA A 87 9.92 -0.79 17.62
CA ALA A 87 9.82 -1.76 16.53
C ALA A 87 8.40 -1.80 15.92
N GLN A 88 7.34 -1.74 16.75
CA GLN A 88 5.95 -1.64 16.27
C GLN A 88 5.72 -0.39 15.40
N VAL A 89 6.22 0.76 15.85
CA VAL A 89 6.09 2.02 15.11
C VAL A 89 6.85 1.94 13.78
N ALA A 90 8.08 1.44 13.81
CA ALA A 90 8.90 1.28 12.61
C ALA A 90 8.26 0.33 11.57
N LEU A 91 7.73 -0.82 12.02
CA LEU A 91 7.04 -1.79 11.16
C LEU A 91 5.79 -1.19 10.51
N LYS A 92 4.99 -0.44 11.27
CA LYS A 92 3.84 0.28 10.70
C LYS A 92 4.31 1.29 9.67
N GLN A 93 5.24 2.18 10.03
CA GLN A 93 5.73 3.23 9.14
C GLN A 93 6.26 2.67 7.81
N TRP A 94 7.05 1.61 7.89
CA TRP A 94 7.57 0.93 6.71
C TRP A 94 6.44 0.31 5.86
N SER A 95 5.43 -0.30 6.48
CA SER A 95 4.27 -0.85 5.77
C SER A 95 3.48 0.23 5.00
N TRP A 96 3.27 1.40 5.61
CA TRP A 96 2.64 2.54 4.94
C TRP A 96 3.47 3.04 3.77
N MET A 97 4.80 3.12 3.94
CA MET A 97 5.72 3.53 2.88
C MET A 97 5.68 2.55 1.70
N GLU A 98 5.64 1.24 1.96
CA GLU A 98 5.57 0.23 0.89
C GLU A 98 4.24 0.29 0.14
N MET A 99 3.12 0.53 0.84
CA MET A 99 1.82 0.79 0.20
C MET A 99 1.85 2.03 -0.69
N ASN A 100 2.44 3.13 -0.21
CA ASN A 100 2.56 4.36 -0.97
C ASN A 100 3.45 4.16 -2.22
N ARG A 101 4.58 3.44 -2.05
CA ARG A 101 5.46 3.04 -3.16
C ARG A 101 4.72 2.22 -4.21
N ALA A 102 3.93 1.24 -3.80
CA ALA A 102 3.11 0.44 -4.70
C ALA A 102 2.04 1.28 -5.42
N SER A 103 1.43 2.27 -4.74
CA SER A 103 0.48 3.19 -5.37
C SER A 103 1.14 4.05 -6.44
N MET A 104 2.26 4.70 -6.09
CA MET A 104 3.02 5.54 -7.00
C MET A 104 3.50 4.78 -8.23
N MET A 105 3.92 3.52 -8.08
CA MET A 105 4.30 2.67 -9.22
C MET A 105 3.12 2.40 -10.19
N ARG A 106 1.89 2.32 -9.69
CA ARG A 106 0.69 2.17 -10.55
C ARG A 106 0.40 3.46 -11.30
N GLU A 107 0.50 4.60 -10.63
CA GLU A 107 0.34 5.92 -11.26
C GLU A 107 1.36 6.17 -12.37
N ILE A 108 2.65 5.83 -12.13
CA ILE A 108 3.71 5.94 -13.15
C ILE A 108 3.38 5.10 -14.39
N LYS A 109 2.95 3.84 -14.21
CA LYS A 109 2.57 2.98 -15.35
C LYS A 109 1.37 3.54 -16.13
N ARG A 110 0.40 4.16 -15.45
CA ARG A 110 -0.72 4.84 -16.13
C ARG A 110 -0.21 6.01 -16.97
N LEU A 111 0.72 6.80 -16.44
CA LEU A 111 1.35 7.90 -17.19
C LEU A 111 2.14 7.38 -18.39
N GLU A 112 2.91 6.30 -18.25
CA GLU A 112 3.63 5.66 -19.37
C GLU A 112 2.67 5.24 -20.48
N LEU A 113 1.54 4.61 -20.14
CA LEU A 113 0.51 4.22 -21.11
C LEU A 113 -0.13 5.43 -21.79
N ALA A 114 -0.45 6.48 -21.04
CA ALA A 114 -1.03 7.70 -21.58
C ALA A 114 -0.07 8.40 -22.55
N VAL A 115 1.22 8.49 -22.21
CA VAL A 115 2.26 9.05 -23.08
C VAL A 115 2.44 8.19 -24.34
N ALA A 116 2.46 6.86 -24.21
CA ALA A 116 2.58 5.95 -25.36
C ALA A 116 1.40 6.07 -26.33
N ALA A 117 0.17 6.20 -25.80
CA ALA A 117 -1.03 6.44 -26.61
C ALA A 117 -0.95 7.79 -27.34
N LEU A 118 -0.46 8.84 -26.67
CA LEU A 118 -0.30 10.16 -27.28
C LEU A 118 0.77 10.15 -28.39
N ALA A 119 1.90 9.50 -28.14
CA ALA A 119 2.99 9.36 -29.12
C ALA A 119 2.51 8.64 -30.39
N ARG A 120 1.69 7.60 -30.24
CA ARG A 120 1.08 6.86 -31.37
C ARG A 120 0.04 7.68 -32.15
N LYS A 121 -0.54 8.75 -31.55
CA LYS A 121 -1.45 9.66 -32.24
C LYS A 121 -0.74 10.78 -33.01
N VAL A 122 0.50 11.11 -32.62
CA VAL A 122 1.29 12.20 -33.22
C VAL A 122 2.25 11.71 -34.32
N GLY A 123 2.70 10.46 -34.25
CA GLY A 123 3.46 9.79 -35.32
C GLY A 123 2.56 9.05 -36.30
#